data_AF-A0A4P2Q7P9-F1
#
_entry.id   AF-A0A4P2Q7P9-F1
#
_cell.length_a   1.000
_cell.length_b   1.000
_cell.length_c   1.000
_cell.angle_alpha   90.00
_cell.angle_beta   90.00
_cell.angle_gamma   90.00
#
_symmetry.space_group_name_H-M   'P 1'
#
loop_
_entity.id
_entity.type
_entity.pdbx_description
1 polymer ?
#
loop_
_entity_poly.entity_id
_entity_poly.type
_entity_poly.pdbx_seq_one_letter_code
_entity_poly.pdbx_strand_id
1 'polypeptide(L)'
;MINPLREPDPWNVVVLASRRTPGLAEVVGAGSPRDWDERKGYGISGAFLVYTGDGLATFSVRVYLWEDEHFEEWESFKLIVDKPPRGVRPRALDIYHPALDDLNIRSVVVEDRSQLQPHDETGMWFSEIKFKQFRAPVPMLSKPEGSTAKLNEPTAEDNYDRVQQALIEQIKNPTDDFSIIDALGSL
;
A
#
# COMPACT_ATOMS: atom_id res chain seq x y z
N MET A 1 0.26 28.20 5.85
CA MET A 1 1.63 27.81 6.22
C MET A 1 2.24 28.93 7.05
N ILE A 2 2.67 28.63 8.27
CA ILE A 2 3.35 29.58 9.17
C ILE A 2 4.80 29.72 8.69
N ASN A 3 5.32 30.96 8.63
CA ASN A 3 6.70 31.19 8.19
C ASN A 3 7.69 30.92 9.34
N PRO A 4 8.59 29.93 9.22
CA PRO A 4 9.53 29.56 10.29
C PRO A 4 10.48 30.69 10.68
N LEU A 5 10.79 31.62 9.76
CA LEU A 5 11.67 32.76 10.04
C LEU A 5 10.98 33.87 10.84
N ARG A 6 9.65 33.90 10.86
CA ARG A 6 8.86 34.93 11.57
C ARG A 6 8.30 34.41 12.88
N GLU A 7 7.91 33.13 12.90
CA GLU A 7 7.31 32.47 14.05
C GLU A 7 7.99 31.10 14.22
N PRO A 8 9.13 31.04 14.92
CA PRO A 8 9.88 29.80 15.11
C PRO A 8 9.24 28.89 16.17
N ASP A 9 8.52 29.44 17.14
CA ASP A 9 7.99 28.67 18.28
C ASP A 9 7.13 27.44 17.87
N PRO A 10 6.21 27.55 16.89
CA PRO A 10 5.43 26.39 16.44
C PRO A 10 6.25 25.32 15.70
N TRP A 11 7.44 25.67 15.19
CA TRP A 11 8.37 24.77 14.51
C TRP A 11 9.33 24.07 15.47
N ASN A 12 9.40 24.56 16.71
CA ASN A 12 10.26 24.00 17.76
C ASN A 12 9.54 22.97 18.63
N VAL A 13 8.22 22.78 18.44
CA VAL A 13 7.39 21.93 19.30
C VAL A 13 6.52 21.03 18.44
N VAL A 14 6.48 19.75 18.79
CA VAL A 14 5.51 18.79 18.23
C VAL A 14 4.43 18.53 19.26
N VAL A 15 3.17 18.56 18.83
CA VAL A 15 2.04 18.17 19.69
C VAL A 15 1.65 16.75 19.34
N LEU A 16 1.74 15.83 20.28
CA LEU A 16 1.38 14.42 20.14
C LEU A 16 0.33 14.05 21.20
N ALA A 17 -0.80 13.49 20.77
CA ALA A 17 -1.91 13.12 21.65
C ALA A 17 -2.32 14.24 22.63
N SER A 18 -2.41 15.47 22.10
CA SER A 18 -2.71 16.70 22.86
C SER A 18 -1.67 17.09 23.92
N ARG A 19 -0.47 16.48 23.92
CA ARG A 19 0.67 16.89 24.75
C ARG A 19 1.78 17.46 23.89
N ARG A 20 2.45 18.49 24.39
CA ARG A 20 3.63 19.06 23.75
C ARG A 20 4.85 18.19 24.04
N THR A 21 5.76 18.09 23.09
CA THR A 21 7.10 17.55 23.32
C THR A 21 7.86 18.47 24.27
N PRO A 22 8.62 17.92 25.23
CA PRO A 22 9.52 18.70 26.06
C PRO A 22 10.70 19.23 25.24
N GLY A 23 11.23 20.39 25.64
CA GLY A 23 12.38 21.01 24.98
C GLY A 23 12.13 21.36 23.52
N LEU A 24 13.12 21.07 22.67
CA LEU A 24 13.07 21.33 21.22
C LEU A 24 12.76 20.05 20.46
N ALA A 25 11.80 20.10 19.55
CA ALA A 25 11.48 19.01 18.64
C ALA A 25 11.83 19.38 17.19
N GLU A 26 12.58 18.51 16.52
CA GLU A 26 12.93 18.61 15.11
C GLU A 26 12.30 17.45 14.33
N VAL A 27 11.53 17.77 13.29
CA VAL A 27 10.96 16.78 12.37
C VAL A 27 11.94 16.51 11.23
N VAL A 28 12.37 15.25 11.11
CA VAL A 28 13.38 14.81 10.14
C VAL A 28 12.80 13.79 9.18
N GLY A 29 13.01 13.99 7.88
CA GLY A 29 12.66 13.02 6.84
C GLY A 29 11.16 12.87 6.56
N ALA A 30 10.34 13.84 6.99
CA ALA A 30 8.93 13.86 6.61
C ALA A 30 8.77 14.08 5.10
N GLY A 31 7.96 13.24 4.47
CA GLY A 31 7.66 13.31 3.05
C GLY A 31 6.30 12.70 2.73
N SER A 32 5.85 12.89 1.49
CA SER A 32 4.62 12.27 0.96
C SER A 32 5.02 11.25 -0.11
N PRO A 33 5.30 9.99 0.29
CA PRO A 33 5.76 8.97 -0.64
C PRO A 33 4.66 8.64 -1.65
N ARG A 34 5.05 8.59 -2.93
CA ARG A 34 4.19 8.18 -4.04
C ARG A 34 4.69 6.83 -4.51
N ASP A 35 3.81 5.84 -4.50
CA ASP A 35 4.17 4.51 -4.95
C ASP A 35 4.06 4.45 -6.48
N TRP A 36 5.17 4.10 -7.11
CA TRP A 36 5.30 3.92 -8.55
C TRP A 36 5.80 2.51 -8.82
N ASP A 37 5.08 1.78 -9.66
CA ASP A 37 5.46 0.47 -10.18
C ASP A 37 6.13 0.64 -11.54
N GLU A 38 7.43 0.37 -11.61
CA GLU A 38 8.18 0.40 -12.86
C GLU A 38 8.03 -0.93 -13.60
N ARG A 39 7.30 -0.89 -14.72
CA ARG A 39 7.07 -2.05 -15.56
C ARG A 39 8.00 -2.01 -16.75
N LYS A 40 8.82 -3.06 -16.87
CA LYS A 40 9.69 -3.24 -18.03
C LYS A 40 8.84 -3.61 -19.25
N GLY A 41 8.88 -2.77 -20.29
CA GLY A 41 8.30 -3.12 -21.59
C GLY A 41 9.19 -4.11 -22.34
N TYR A 42 8.58 -4.86 -23.27
CA TYR A 42 9.29 -5.87 -24.06
C TYR A 42 9.93 -5.24 -25.30
N GLY A 43 11.24 -5.45 -25.48
CA GLY A 43 12.01 -5.27 -26.72
C GLY A 43 12.20 -3.85 -27.26
N ILE A 44 11.14 -3.05 -27.36
CA ILE A 44 11.10 -1.78 -28.11
C ILE A 44 10.40 -0.66 -27.32
N SER A 45 9.49 -1.00 -26.40
CA SER A 45 8.60 -0.01 -25.76
C SER A 45 9.18 0.71 -24.52
N GLY A 46 10.42 0.42 -24.12
CA GLY A 46 11.01 0.99 -22.90
C GLY A 46 10.29 0.57 -21.61
N ALA A 47 10.81 0.95 -20.44
CA ALA A 47 10.07 0.80 -19.19
C ALA A 47 9.06 1.94 -19.03
N PHE A 48 7.92 1.66 -18.39
CA PHE A 48 6.90 2.66 -18.08
C PHE A 48 6.55 2.62 -16.59
N LEU A 49 6.22 3.78 -16.04
CA LEU A 49 5.83 3.93 -14.64
C LEU A 49 4.31 3.88 -14.52
N VAL A 50 3.82 3.08 -13.58
CA VAL A 50 2.41 3.02 -13.20
C VAL A 50 2.28 3.52 -11.77
N TYR A 51 1.50 4.57 -11.57
CA TYR A 51 1.19 5.04 -10.22
C TYR A 51 0.28 4.03 -9.52
N THR A 52 0.74 3.48 -8.39
CA THR A 52 0.02 2.44 -7.62
C THR A 52 -0.70 2.99 -6.40
N GLY A 53 -0.43 4.24 -6.03
CA GLY A 53 -1.15 4.96 -4.98
C GLY A 53 -0.23 5.81 -4.11
N ASP A 54 -0.81 6.34 -3.04
CA ASP A 54 -0.08 7.10 -2.04
C ASP A 54 0.46 6.17 -0.97
N GLY A 55 1.79 6.12 -0.83
CA GLY A 55 2.46 5.42 0.24
C GLY A 55 2.15 6.06 1.60
N LEU A 56 2.47 5.34 2.68
CA LEU A 56 2.41 5.89 4.03
C LEU A 56 3.74 6.57 4.37
N ALA A 57 3.68 7.84 4.77
CA ALA A 57 4.87 8.57 5.18
C ALA A 57 5.53 7.94 6.41
N THR A 58 6.85 7.85 6.40
CA THR A 58 7.68 7.47 7.54
C THR A 58 8.64 8.60 7.84
N PHE A 59 8.77 8.99 9.10
CA PHE A 59 9.63 10.09 9.50
C PHE A 59 10.08 9.94 10.95
N SER A 60 11.08 10.71 11.34
CA SER A 60 11.59 10.76 12.70
C SER A 60 11.31 12.12 13.32
N VAL A 61 11.07 12.14 14.63
CA VAL A 61 11.11 13.37 15.43
C VAL A 61 12.25 13.22 16.44
N ARG A 62 13.17 14.17 16.43
CA ARG A 62 14.24 14.27 17.43
C ARG A 62 13.81 15.26 18.48
N VAL A 63 13.82 14.82 19.74
CA VAL A 63 13.50 15.65 20.89
C VAL A 63 14.79 15.92 21.65
N TYR A 64 15.13 17.19 21.84
CA TYR A 64 16.34 17.67 22.50
C TYR A 64 16.00 18.22 23.88
N LEU A 65 16.75 17.79 24.89
CA LEU A 65 16.57 18.12 26.31
C LEU A 65 17.89 18.66 26.88
N TRP A 66 17.83 19.79 27.58
CA TRP A 66 19.01 20.41 28.21
C TRP A 66 18.74 21.06 29.58
N GLU A 67 17.50 21.06 30.06
CA GLU A 67 17.11 21.64 31.36
C GLU A 67 16.50 20.54 32.23
N ASP A 68 16.58 20.66 33.55
CA ASP A 68 16.08 19.64 34.47
C ASP A 68 14.56 19.44 34.29
N GLU A 69 13.82 20.52 34.07
CA GLU A 69 12.39 20.51 33.78
C GLU A 69 12.05 19.68 32.53
N HIS A 70 12.91 19.72 31.50
CA HIS A 70 12.73 18.93 30.29
C HIS A 70 12.80 17.43 30.57
N PHE A 71 13.65 16.99 31.51
CA PHE A 71 13.75 15.59 31.89
C PHE A 71 12.52 15.14 32.70
N GLU A 72 11.97 16.00 33.56
CA GLU A 72 10.72 15.72 34.28
C GLU A 72 9.52 15.57 33.33
N GLU A 73 9.39 16.49 32.38
CA GLU A 73 8.34 16.42 31.36
C GLU A 73 8.51 15.18 30.47
N TRP A 74 9.75 14.82 30.14
CA TRP A 74 10.07 13.63 29.37
C TRP A 74 9.60 12.33 30.06
N GLU A 75 9.73 12.22 31.39
CA GLU A 75 9.22 11.07 32.14
C GLU A 75 7.71 10.86 31.98
N SER A 76 6.95 11.94 31.79
CA SER A 76 5.51 11.88 31.53
C SER A 76 5.19 11.65 30.05
N PHE A 77 6.01 12.22 29.16
CA PHE A 77 5.84 12.12 27.71
C PHE A 77 6.21 10.73 27.18
N LYS A 78 7.25 10.11 27.75
CA LYS A 78 7.73 8.79 27.33
C LYS A 78 6.66 7.71 27.42
N LEU A 79 5.70 7.84 28.35
CA LEU A 79 4.58 6.92 28.53
C LEU A 79 3.62 6.91 27.33
N ILE A 80 3.54 8.02 26.57
CA ILE A 80 2.71 8.11 25.37
C ILE A 80 3.36 7.37 24.21
N VAL A 81 4.69 7.43 24.12
CA VAL A 81 5.48 6.82 23.04
C VAL A 81 6.00 5.43 23.39
N ASP A 82 5.78 4.97 24.63
CA ASP A 82 6.18 3.65 25.08
C ASP A 82 5.40 2.55 24.36
N LYS A 83 6.06 1.41 24.21
CA LYS A 83 5.47 0.23 23.59
C LYS A 83 4.24 -0.23 24.42
N PRO A 84 3.07 -0.44 23.79
CA PRO A 84 1.93 -0.97 24.52
C PRO A 84 2.23 -2.37 25.07
N PRO A 85 1.58 -2.76 26.18
CA PRO A 85 1.73 -4.09 26.75
C PRO A 85 1.33 -5.16 25.73
N ARG A 86 1.94 -6.35 25.84
CA ARG A 86 1.68 -7.47 24.93
C ARG A 86 0.18 -7.79 24.90
N GLY A 87 -0.37 -7.93 23.69
CA GLY A 87 -1.80 -8.22 23.49
C GLY A 87 -2.67 -6.98 23.28
N VAL A 88 -2.16 -5.77 23.53
CA VAL A 88 -2.85 -4.53 23.20
C VAL A 88 -2.40 -4.05 21.83
N ARG A 89 -3.37 -3.75 20.95
CA ARG A 89 -3.08 -3.17 19.63
C ARG A 89 -2.55 -1.74 19.80
N PRO A 90 -1.44 -1.38 19.13
CA PRO A 90 -0.99 0.01 19.08
C PRO A 90 -2.11 0.91 18.55
N ARG A 91 -2.31 2.05 19.20
CA ARG A 91 -3.28 3.06 18.77
C ARG A 91 -2.59 4.09 17.91
N ALA A 92 -3.31 4.62 16.93
CA ALA A 92 -2.90 5.83 16.26
C ALA A 92 -3.01 7.01 17.23
N LEU A 93 -2.02 7.90 17.18
CA LEU A 93 -1.95 9.13 17.95
C LEU A 93 -2.09 10.30 16.98
N ASP A 94 -2.81 11.33 17.41
CA ASP A 94 -2.87 12.59 16.65
C ASP A 94 -1.58 13.36 16.83
N ILE A 95 -1.05 13.90 15.74
CA ILE A 95 0.19 14.68 15.71
C ILE A 95 -0.04 16.00 14.99
N TYR A 96 0.60 17.05 15.49
CA TYR A 96 0.61 18.36 14.85
C TYR A 96 2.01 18.96 14.88
N HIS A 97 2.44 19.42 13.71
CA HIS A 97 3.63 20.23 13.47
C HIS A 97 3.45 20.95 12.12
N PRO A 98 3.88 22.22 11.96
CA PRO A 98 3.70 22.96 10.70
C PRO A 98 4.20 22.21 9.46
N ALA A 99 5.37 21.56 9.55
CA ALA A 99 5.92 20.74 8.45
C ALA A 99 5.07 19.51 8.11
N LEU A 100 4.40 18.91 9.10
CA LEU A 100 3.56 17.73 8.91
C LEU A 100 2.18 18.12 8.36
N ASP A 101 1.67 19.28 8.77
CA ASP A 101 0.40 19.82 8.29
C ASP A 101 0.46 20.16 6.78
N ASP A 102 1.59 20.68 6.30
CA ASP A 102 1.83 20.89 4.87
C ASP A 102 1.76 19.58 4.05
N LEU A 103 2.20 18.48 4.66
CA LEU A 103 2.15 17.13 4.08
C LEU A 103 0.81 16.41 4.34
N ASN A 104 -0.14 17.07 5.00
CA ASN A 104 -1.43 16.52 5.44
C ASN A 104 -1.28 15.25 6.31
N ILE A 105 -0.25 15.20 7.15
CA ILE A 105 0.00 14.13 8.12
C ILE A 105 -0.57 14.56 9.47
N ARG A 106 -1.68 13.93 9.89
CA ARG A 106 -2.41 14.27 11.12
C ARG A 106 -2.45 13.16 12.17
N SER A 107 -2.28 11.92 11.76
CA SER A 107 -2.32 10.75 12.64
C SER A 107 -1.14 9.85 12.35
N VAL A 108 -0.52 9.30 13.39
CA VAL A 108 0.70 8.50 13.33
C VAL A 108 0.66 7.32 14.29
N VAL A 109 1.47 6.31 14.01
CA VAL A 109 1.81 5.22 14.94
C VAL A 109 3.30 5.31 15.24
N VAL A 110 3.66 5.06 16.49
CA VAL A 110 5.06 4.96 16.91
C VAL A 110 5.62 3.62 16.42
N GLU A 111 6.66 3.67 15.58
CA GLU A 111 7.37 2.47 15.12
C GLU A 111 8.49 2.09 16.09
N ASP A 112 9.28 3.07 16.51
CA ASP A 112 10.46 2.86 17.35
C ASP A 112 10.79 4.11 18.16
N ARG A 113 11.49 3.93 19.27
CA ARG A 113 12.01 5.01 20.11
C ARG A 113 13.43 4.66 20.56
N SER A 114 14.38 5.54 20.28
CA SER A 114 15.74 5.40 20.79
C SER A 114 15.85 5.81 22.27
N GLN A 115 16.83 5.22 22.97
CA GLN A 115 17.20 5.69 24.31
C GLN A 115 17.71 7.14 24.25
N LEU A 116 17.68 7.84 25.38
CA LEU A 116 18.35 9.14 25.51
C LEU A 116 19.84 8.98 25.22
N GLN A 117 20.33 9.79 24.29
CA GLN A 117 21.73 9.82 23.88
C GLN A 117 22.29 11.22 24.10
N PRO A 118 23.55 11.36 24.52
CA PRO A 118 24.21 12.66 24.50
C PRO A 118 24.33 13.12 23.05
N HIS A 119 23.89 14.35 22.78
CA HIS A 119 24.04 14.96 21.46
C HIS A 119 25.49 15.40 21.23
N ASP A 120 26.07 16.09 22.22
CA ASP A 120 27.43 16.65 22.20
C ASP A 120 27.98 16.78 23.63
N GLU A 121 29.25 17.22 23.76
CA GLU A 121 29.91 17.53 25.04
C GLU A 121 29.25 18.68 25.83
N THR A 122 28.29 19.39 25.23
CA THR A 122 27.61 20.57 25.79
C THR A 122 26.52 20.23 26.82
N GLY A 123 26.32 18.94 27.13
CA GLY A 123 25.31 18.49 28.11
C GLY A 123 23.89 18.38 27.56
N MET A 124 23.71 18.51 26.24
CA MET A 124 22.42 18.31 25.59
C MET A 124 22.18 16.82 25.31
N TRP A 125 20.97 16.35 25.60
CA TRP A 125 20.53 15.00 25.32
C TRP A 125 19.47 15.00 24.24
N PHE A 126 19.39 13.91 23.48
CA PHE A 126 18.32 13.74 22.50
C PHE A 126 17.75 12.33 22.51
N SER A 127 16.47 12.20 22.12
CA SER A 127 15.81 10.94 21.81
C SER A 127 15.15 11.06 20.44
N GLU A 128 15.27 10.00 19.64
CA GLU A 128 14.68 9.92 18.31
C GLU A 128 13.48 8.98 18.37
N ILE A 129 12.33 9.46 17.90
CA ILE A 129 11.09 8.69 17.80
C ILE A 129 10.73 8.56 16.34
N LYS A 130 10.64 7.32 15.86
CA LYS A 130 10.23 6.99 14.50
C LYS A 130 8.73 6.82 14.44
N PHE A 131 8.11 7.50 13.48
CA PHE A 131 6.68 7.49 13.24
C PHE A 131 6.35 7.00 11.85
N LYS A 132 5.21 6.32 11.76
CA LYS A 132 4.55 6.01 10.50
C LYS A 132 3.19 6.68 10.45
N GLN A 133 2.88 7.33 9.35
CA GLN A 133 1.56 7.88 9.10
C GLN A 133 0.50 6.79 9.20
N PHE A 134 -0.56 7.08 9.94
CA PHE A 134 -1.76 6.26 9.99
C PHE A 134 -2.82 6.88 9.08
N ARG A 135 -3.37 6.06 8.18
CA ARG A 135 -4.61 6.34 7.46
C ARG A 135 -5.60 5.22 7.75
N ALA A 136 -6.82 5.60 8.12
CA ALA A 136 -7.89 4.62 8.28
C ALA A 136 -8.15 3.95 6.90
N PRO A 137 -8.28 2.62 6.83
CA PRO A 137 -8.60 1.95 5.59
C PRO A 137 -9.97 2.41 5.12
N VAL A 138 -10.04 2.95 3.91
CA VAL A 138 -11.33 3.22 3.27
C VAL A 138 -11.88 1.85 2.85
N PRO A 139 -13.09 1.46 3.29
CA PRO A 139 -13.69 0.19 2.86
C PRO A 139 -13.88 0.25 1.34
N MET A 140 -12.99 -0.40 0.59
CA MET A 140 -13.17 -0.59 -0.83
C MET A 140 -14.19 -1.69 -1.02
N LEU A 141 -15.21 -1.43 -1.85
CA LEU A 141 -16.08 -2.46 -2.37
C LEU A 141 -15.16 -3.50 -3.02
N SER A 142 -15.14 -4.72 -2.47
CA SER A 142 -14.34 -5.81 -2.99
C SER A 142 -14.55 -5.91 -4.50
N LYS A 143 -13.47 -6.15 -5.26
CA LYS A 143 -13.62 -6.62 -6.64
C LYS A 143 -14.57 -7.82 -6.58
N PRO A 144 -15.63 -7.88 -7.41
CA PRO A 144 -16.48 -9.06 -7.44
C PRO A 144 -15.57 -10.27 -7.62
N GLU A 145 -15.64 -11.23 -6.70
CA GLU A 145 -15.03 -12.53 -6.90
C GLU A 145 -15.54 -13.01 -8.26
N GLY A 146 -14.61 -13.17 -9.21
CA GLY A 146 -14.94 -13.74 -10.49
C GLY A 146 -15.68 -15.04 -10.23
N SER A 147 -16.90 -15.13 -10.76
CA SER A 147 -17.80 -16.26 -10.57
C SER A 147 -17.02 -17.57 -10.61
N THR A 148 -17.03 -18.33 -9.51
CA THR A 148 -16.63 -19.74 -9.48
C THR A 148 -17.68 -20.62 -10.16
N ALA A 149 -18.40 -20.10 -11.16
CA ALA A 149 -19.02 -20.96 -12.14
C ALA A 149 -17.86 -21.68 -12.82
N LYS A 150 -17.71 -22.97 -12.49
CA LYS A 150 -17.07 -23.90 -13.42
C LYS A 150 -17.69 -23.58 -14.77
N LEU A 151 -16.89 -23.12 -15.73
CA LEU A 151 -17.28 -23.30 -17.12
C LEU A 151 -17.65 -24.77 -17.20
N ASN A 152 -18.92 -25.08 -17.46
CA ASN A 152 -19.24 -26.40 -17.97
C ASN A 152 -18.24 -26.58 -19.11
N GLU A 153 -17.38 -27.58 -18.99
CA GLU A 153 -16.48 -28.00 -20.04
C GLU A 153 -17.29 -27.95 -21.34
N PRO A 154 -16.80 -27.29 -22.39
CA PRO A 154 -17.57 -27.18 -23.62
C PRO A 154 -17.89 -28.60 -24.06
N THR A 155 -19.14 -29.03 -23.87
CA THR A 155 -19.70 -30.25 -24.43
C THR A 155 -19.96 -29.96 -25.90
N ALA A 156 -18.90 -29.61 -26.61
CA ALA A 156 -18.89 -29.32 -28.03
C ALA A 156 -18.46 -30.57 -28.82
N GLU A 157 -18.44 -31.75 -28.20
CA GLU A 157 -18.07 -33.01 -28.87
C GLU A 157 -19.27 -33.86 -29.33
N ASP A 158 -20.53 -33.53 -29.02
CA ASP A 158 -21.59 -34.51 -29.29
C ASP A 158 -22.18 -34.47 -30.71
N ASN A 159 -22.04 -33.38 -31.47
CA ASN A 159 -22.64 -33.29 -32.81
C ASN A 159 -21.62 -33.11 -33.95
N TYR A 160 -20.57 -32.33 -33.75
CA TYR A 160 -19.59 -32.10 -34.82
C TYR A 160 -18.65 -33.29 -35.01
N ASP A 161 -18.21 -33.93 -33.93
CA ASP A 161 -17.30 -35.08 -34.02
C ASP A 161 -18.00 -36.34 -34.51
N ARG A 162 -19.28 -36.54 -34.19
CA ARG A 162 -20.10 -37.63 -34.76
C ARG A 162 -20.29 -37.46 -36.26
N VAL A 163 -20.52 -36.23 -36.73
CA VAL A 163 -20.66 -35.94 -38.16
C VAL A 163 -19.31 -36.12 -38.88
N GLN A 164 -18.19 -35.71 -38.28
CA GLN A 164 -16.87 -35.94 -38.86
C GLN A 164 -16.51 -37.42 -38.92
N GLN A 165 -16.80 -38.21 -37.88
CA GLN A 165 -16.55 -39.65 -37.88
C GLN A 165 -17.42 -40.39 -38.91
N ALA A 166 -18.71 -40.04 -39.02
CA ALA A 166 -19.60 -40.62 -40.04
C ALA A 166 -19.15 -40.30 -41.48
N LEU A 167 -18.64 -39.09 -41.73
CA LEU A 167 -18.11 -38.70 -43.04
C LEU A 167 -16.81 -39.47 -43.37
N ILE A 168 -15.95 -39.67 -42.37
CA ILE A 168 -14.70 -40.42 -42.52
C ILE A 168 -14.96 -41.91 -42.79
N GLU A 169 -16.00 -42.49 -42.19
CA GLU A 169 -16.43 -43.87 -42.47
C GLU A 169 -17.03 -44.02 -43.88
N GLN A 170 -17.81 -43.05 -44.36
CA GLN A 170 -18.31 -43.03 -45.75
C GLN A 170 -17.19 -42.92 -46.79
N ILE A 171 -16.12 -42.17 -46.50
CA ILE A 171 -14.99 -42.03 -47.41
C ILE A 171 -14.11 -43.30 -47.44
N LYS A 172 -14.07 -44.08 -46.35
CA LYS A 172 -13.27 -45.32 -46.25
C LYS A 172 -13.89 -46.54 -46.93
N ASN A 173 -15.21 -46.57 -47.12
CA ASN A 173 -15.91 -47.64 -47.84
C ASN A 173 -16.68 -47.09 -49.07
N PRO A 174 -16.00 -46.81 -50.20
CA PRO A 174 -16.67 -46.45 -51.45
C PRO A 174 -17.03 -47.72 -52.23
N THR A 175 -18.18 -48.33 -51.93
CA THR A 175 -18.80 -49.46 -52.67
C THR A 175 -20.19 -49.64 -52.04
N ASP A 176 -21.35 -49.51 -52.69
CA ASP A 176 -21.76 -49.40 -54.08
C ASP A 176 -23.09 -48.64 -54.08
N ASP A 177 -23.22 -47.52 -54.81
CA ASP A 177 -24.51 -47.16 -55.44
C ASP A 177 -24.35 -45.99 -56.43
N PHE A 178 -23.79 -46.30 -57.61
CA PHE A 178 -23.95 -45.49 -58.81
C PHE A 178 -24.73 -46.28 -59.87
N SER A 179 -25.85 -46.90 -59.49
CA SER A 179 -26.77 -47.54 -60.43
C SER A 179 -28.21 -47.08 -60.24
N ILE A 180 -28.47 -45.78 -60.44
CA ILE A 180 -29.81 -45.29 -60.81
C ILE A 180 -29.68 -44.22 -61.89
N ILE A 181 -29.13 -44.60 -63.05
CA ILE A 181 -29.40 -43.92 -64.33
C ILE A 181 -29.43 -45.01 -65.41
N ASP A 182 -30.54 -45.75 -65.52
CA ASP A 182 -30.95 -46.47 -66.73
C ASP A 182 -32.35 -47.09 -66.53
N ALA A 183 -33.41 -46.26 -66.56
CA ALA A 183 -34.79 -46.74 -66.73
C ALA A 183 -35.78 -45.64 -67.16
N LEU A 184 -35.42 -44.76 -68.11
CA LEU A 184 -36.40 -43.94 -68.84
C LEU A 184 -35.96 -43.77 -70.30
N GLY A 185 -36.33 -44.74 -71.13
CA GLY A 185 -36.07 -44.72 -72.58
C GLY A 185 -36.60 -45.95 -73.31
N SER A 186 -37.92 -46.14 -73.33
CA SER A 186 -38.65 -46.92 -74.38
C SER A 186 -40.16 -46.95 -74.08
N LEU A 187 -40.87 -45.93 -74.56
CA LEU A 187 -42.15 -46.05 -75.27
C LEU A 187 -42.30 -44.85 -76.20
#